data_AF-U6CYC9-F1
#
_entry.id   AF-U6CYC9-F1
#
_cell.length_a   1.000
_cell.length_b   1.000
_cell.length_c   1.000
_cell.angle_alpha   90.00
_cell.angle_beta   90.00
_cell.angle_gamma   90.00
#
_symmetry.space_group_name_H-M   'P 1'
#
loop_
_entity.id
_entity.type
_entity.pdbx_description
1 polymer ?
#
loop_
_entity_poly.entity_id
_entity_poly.type
_entity_poly.pdbx_seq_one_letter_code
_entity_poly.pdbx_strand_id
1 'polypeptide(L)'
;GAKGQAGSPGGPCQTHFSAFSVGRKTALHSSEGFQPLLFDTVFVNPDGHFDLAAGHFVAPLRGLYFFSLNVHSWNFKETYVHVVHNEEAAVILYAQPSDRSIMQS
;
A
#
# COMPACT_ATOMS: atom_id res chain seq x y z
N GLY A 1 16.78 0.60 57.86
CA GLY A 1 15.68 -0.33 57.56
C GLY A 1 16.07 -1.22 56.38
N ALA A 2 15.51 -2.43 56.29
CA ALA A 2 15.79 -3.36 55.19
C ALA A 2 15.15 -2.90 53.87
N LYS A 3 15.74 -3.32 52.74
CA LYS A 3 15.21 -3.02 51.40
C LYS A 3 13.90 -3.79 51.15
N GLY A 4 12.92 -3.12 50.56
CA GLY A 4 11.64 -3.75 50.19
C GLY A 4 11.79 -4.82 49.10
N GLN A 5 10.81 -5.71 49.01
CA GLN A 5 10.77 -6.77 47.98
C GLN A 5 10.66 -6.20 46.57
N ALA A 6 11.20 -6.94 45.60
CA ALA A 6 11.06 -6.63 44.19
C ALA A 6 9.60 -6.74 43.74
N GLY A 7 9.18 -5.83 42.86
CA GLY A 7 7.84 -5.87 42.26
C GLY A 7 7.64 -7.05 41.31
N SER A 8 6.39 -7.31 40.93
CA SER A 8 6.05 -8.33 39.95
C SER A 8 6.68 -8.03 38.58
N PRO A 9 7.05 -9.06 37.80
CA PRO A 9 7.51 -8.87 36.42
C PRO A 9 6.48 -8.12 35.58
N GLY A 10 6.96 -7.30 34.63
CA GLY A 10 6.10 -6.64 33.65
C GLY A 10 5.42 -7.65 32.71
N GLY A 11 4.32 -7.24 32.09
CA GLY A 11 3.63 -8.04 31.07
C GLY A 11 4.50 -8.29 29.82
N PRO A 12 4.12 -9.25 28.98
CA PRO A 12 4.85 -9.55 27.74
C PRO A 12 4.89 -8.33 26.81
N CYS A 13 6.01 -8.16 26.10
CA CYS A 13 6.17 -7.13 25.09
C CYS A 13 5.19 -7.40 23.94
N GLN A 14 4.37 -6.40 23.59
CA GLN A 14 3.44 -6.52 22.47
C GLN A 14 4.21 -6.31 21.16
N THR A 15 4.32 -7.36 20.37
CA THR A 15 4.90 -7.26 19.03
C THR A 15 3.86 -6.63 18.12
N HIS A 16 4.17 -5.46 17.57
CA HIS A 16 3.32 -4.83 16.59
C HIS A 16 3.82 -5.14 15.17
N PHE A 17 2.92 -5.59 14.32
CA PHE A 17 3.15 -5.77 12.89
C PHE A 17 2.03 -5.06 12.12
N SER A 18 2.33 -4.62 10.91
CA SER A 18 1.33 -4.06 10.00
C SER A 18 1.78 -4.37 8.59
N ALA A 19 0.96 -5.12 7.87
CA ALA A 19 1.23 -5.52 6.49
C ALA A 19 -0.06 -5.53 5.69
N PHE A 20 0.06 -5.21 4.41
CA PHE A 20 -1.04 -5.38 3.46
C PHE A 20 -0.49 -5.85 2.11
N SER A 21 -1.35 -6.52 1.35
CA SER A 21 -1.14 -6.89 -0.03
C SER A 21 -2.51 -6.91 -0.71
N VAL A 22 -2.68 -6.04 -1.69
CA VAL A 22 -3.93 -5.83 -2.42
C VAL A 22 -3.66 -5.85 -3.91
N GLY A 23 -4.69 -6.19 -4.69
CA GLY A 23 -4.63 -6.26 -6.13
C GLY A 23 -5.90 -5.73 -6.76
N ARG A 24 -5.77 -5.32 -8.02
CA ARG A 24 -6.90 -4.99 -8.88
C ARG A 24 -6.87 -5.95 -10.05
N LYS A 25 -7.95 -6.70 -10.24
CA LYS A 25 -8.11 -7.65 -11.36
C LYS A 25 -8.90 -7.04 -12.50
N THR A 26 -9.74 -6.06 -12.19
CA THR A 26 -10.50 -5.33 -13.18
C THR A 26 -9.64 -4.27 -13.84
N ALA A 27 -9.83 -4.10 -15.14
CA ALA A 27 -9.20 -3.02 -15.86
C ALA A 27 -9.54 -1.64 -15.28
N LEU A 28 -8.63 -0.69 -15.45
CA LEU A 28 -8.87 0.70 -15.16
C LEU A 28 -8.55 1.53 -16.41
N HIS A 29 -9.54 2.28 -16.85
CA HIS A 29 -9.32 3.39 -17.76
C HIS A 29 -9.19 4.66 -16.92
N SER A 30 -8.20 5.48 -17.23
CA SER A 30 -8.03 6.77 -16.56
C SER A 30 -9.25 7.65 -16.76
N SER A 31 -9.70 8.27 -15.68
CA SER A 31 -10.65 9.38 -15.67
C SER A 31 -9.88 10.70 -15.82
N GLU A 32 -10.59 11.80 -16.13
CA GLU A 32 -9.98 13.13 -16.06
C GLU A 32 -9.71 13.48 -14.58
N GLY A 33 -8.42 13.59 -14.22
CA GLY A 33 -7.96 14.02 -12.89
C GLY A 33 -7.21 12.94 -12.09
N PHE A 34 -6.58 13.38 -11.00
CA PHE A 34 -5.92 12.48 -10.05
C PHE A 34 -6.97 11.86 -9.13
N GLN A 35 -7.11 10.53 -9.19
CA GLN A 35 -8.02 9.78 -8.32
C GLN A 35 -7.27 8.64 -7.61
N PRO A 36 -7.64 8.31 -6.36
CA PRO A 36 -7.11 7.14 -5.68
C PRO A 36 -7.35 5.85 -6.48
N LEU A 37 -6.34 4.99 -6.56
CA LEU A 37 -6.46 3.69 -7.21
C LEU A 37 -7.19 2.73 -6.28
N LEU A 38 -8.41 2.34 -6.66
CA LEU A 38 -9.18 1.35 -5.91
C LEU A 38 -8.76 -0.09 -6.27
N PHE A 39 -8.65 -0.92 -5.24
CA PHE A 39 -8.29 -2.33 -5.34
C PHE A 39 -9.51 -3.21 -5.04
N ASP A 40 -9.65 -4.32 -5.79
CA ASP A 40 -10.82 -5.21 -5.72
C ASP A 40 -10.50 -6.57 -5.08
N THR A 41 -9.23 -6.82 -4.77
CA THR A 41 -8.73 -8.09 -4.25
C THR A 41 -7.84 -7.84 -3.04
N VAL A 42 -8.08 -8.56 -1.94
CA VAL A 42 -7.18 -8.60 -0.77
C VAL A 42 -6.44 -9.93 -0.77
N PHE A 43 -5.11 -9.88 -0.72
CA PHE A 43 -4.28 -11.06 -0.46
C PHE A 43 -3.87 -11.12 1.02
N VAL A 44 -3.52 -9.98 1.62
CA VAL A 44 -3.16 -9.85 3.04
C VAL A 44 -3.68 -8.49 3.54
N ASN A 45 -4.44 -8.46 4.63
CA ASN A 45 -4.81 -7.21 5.33
C ASN A 45 -5.33 -7.53 6.75
N PRO A 46 -4.55 -8.20 7.61
CA PRO A 46 -5.03 -8.78 8.87
C PRO A 46 -5.63 -7.75 9.84
N ASP A 47 -5.07 -6.54 9.87
CA ASP A 47 -5.48 -5.49 10.80
C ASP A 47 -6.34 -4.39 10.14
N GLY A 48 -6.67 -4.54 8.86
CA GLY A 48 -7.52 -3.59 8.14
C GLY A 48 -6.92 -2.18 7.97
N HIS A 49 -5.60 -2.03 8.11
CA HIS A 49 -4.93 -0.72 7.96
C HIS A 49 -4.95 -0.18 6.52
N PHE A 50 -5.24 -1.03 5.54
CA PHE A 50 -5.56 -0.61 4.17
C PHE A 50 -7.09 -0.53 3.98
N ASP A 51 -7.61 0.66 3.71
CA ASP A 51 -8.99 0.91 3.33
C ASP A 51 -9.15 0.72 1.82
N LEU A 52 -9.85 -0.33 1.41
CA LEU A 52 -10.11 -0.64 0.01
C LEU A 52 -11.08 0.33 -0.67
N ALA A 53 -12.02 0.91 0.09
CA ALA A 53 -13.01 1.84 -0.44
C ALA A 53 -12.38 3.21 -0.71
N ALA A 54 -11.42 3.61 0.12
CA ALA A 54 -10.64 4.84 -0.09
C ALA A 54 -9.39 4.63 -0.97
N GLY A 55 -8.86 3.40 -1.05
CA GLY A 55 -7.59 3.11 -1.72
C GLY A 55 -6.37 3.59 -0.92
N HIS A 56 -6.50 3.69 0.40
CA HIS A 56 -5.51 4.32 1.28
C HIS A 56 -4.99 3.36 2.35
N PHE A 57 -3.69 3.45 2.63
CA PHE A 57 -3.08 2.83 3.80
C PHE A 57 -2.89 3.89 4.89
N VAL A 58 -3.33 3.59 6.11
CA VAL A 58 -3.08 4.43 7.28
C VAL A 58 -2.02 3.75 8.14
N ALA A 59 -0.87 4.40 8.31
CA ALA A 59 0.19 3.88 9.16
C ALA A 59 -0.27 3.86 10.63
N PRO A 60 -0.47 2.68 11.26
CA PRO A 60 -0.94 2.60 12.64
C PRO A 60 0.12 3.02 13.66
N LEU A 61 1.40 2.96 13.27
CA LEU A 61 2.55 3.15 14.15
C LEU A 61 3.60 4.01 13.46
N ARG A 62 4.41 4.68 14.27
CA ARG A 62 5.55 5.43 13.74
C ARG A 62 6.66 4.44 13.39
N GLY A 63 7.15 4.50 12.15
CA GLY A 63 8.18 3.59 11.70
C GLY A 63 8.50 3.74 10.22
N LEU A 64 9.38 2.86 9.74
CA LEU A 64 9.72 2.74 8.33
C LEU A 64 8.77 1.75 7.67
N TYR A 65 8.20 2.15 6.54
CA TYR A 65 7.32 1.33 5.72
C TYR A 65 7.93 1.08 4.35
N PHE A 66 7.75 -0.12 3.84
CA PHE A 66 8.19 -0.52 2.51
C PHE A 66 6.98 -0.75 1.62
N PHE A 67 6.96 -0.09 0.46
CA PHE A 67 5.91 -0.24 -0.55
C PHE A 67 6.52 -0.81 -1.83
N SER A 68 5.93 -1.88 -2.34
CA SER A 68 6.24 -2.44 -3.64
C SER A 68 4.99 -2.46 -4.49
N LEU A 69 5.08 -1.98 -5.72
CA LEU A 69 3.96 -1.84 -6.64
C LEU A 69 4.34 -2.45 -7.99
N ASN A 70 3.39 -3.14 -8.61
CA ASN A 70 3.48 -3.62 -9.98
C ASN A 70 2.24 -3.13 -10.73
N VAL A 71 2.45 -2.51 -11.88
CA VAL A 71 1.38 -2.01 -12.74
C VAL A 71 1.49 -2.70 -14.08
N HIS A 72 0.40 -3.34 -14.49
CA HIS A 72 0.30 -3.96 -15.80
C HIS A 72 -0.49 -3.02 -16.71
N SER A 73 0.16 -2.50 -17.75
CA SER A 73 -0.43 -1.58 -18.72
C SER A 73 -0.95 -2.33 -19.94
N TRP A 74 -2.02 -1.79 -20.55
CA TRP A 74 -2.50 -2.22 -21.87
C TRP A 74 -1.73 -1.53 -23.00
N ASN A 75 -1.80 -2.16 -24.17
CA ASN A 75 -1.04 -1.75 -25.35
C ASN A 75 -1.33 -0.31 -25.72
N PHE A 76 -0.28 0.42 -26.09
CA PHE A 76 -0.37 1.80 -26.57
C PHE A 76 -0.98 2.79 -25.56
N LYS A 77 -1.04 2.43 -24.27
CA LYS A 77 -1.48 3.35 -23.21
C LYS A 77 -0.31 3.80 -22.36
N GLU A 78 -0.15 5.11 -22.32
CA GLU A 78 0.75 5.76 -21.38
C GLU A 78 0.19 5.58 -19.97
N THR A 79 1.05 5.18 -19.04
CA THR A 79 0.65 4.87 -17.67
C THR A 79 1.44 5.73 -16.69
N TYR A 80 0.71 6.48 -15.87
CA TYR A 80 1.25 7.24 -14.76
C TYR A 80 0.53 6.83 -13.48
N VAL A 81 1.29 6.42 -12.48
CA VAL A 81 0.77 6.12 -11.14
C VAL A 81 1.61 6.85 -10.12
N HIS A 82 0.94 7.57 -9.22
CA HIS A 82 1.59 8.32 -8.15
C HIS A 82 1.40 7.58 -6.83
N VAL A 83 2.49 7.34 -6.12
CA VAL A 83 2.44 7.00 -4.70
C VAL A 83 2.44 8.32 -3.93
N VAL A 84 1.40 8.53 -3.14
CA VAL A 84 1.15 9.78 -2.42
C VAL A 84 1.31 9.52 -0.92
N HIS A 85 1.99 10.43 -0.22
CA HIS A 85 2.12 10.43 1.22
C HIS A 85 1.58 11.75 1.76
N ASN A 86 0.46 11.71 2.49
CA ASN A 86 -0.21 12.88 3.05
C ASN A 86 -0.43 13.98 2.01
N GLU A 87 -1.11 13.63 0.91
CA GLU A 87 -1.45 14.52 -0.22
C GLU A 87 -0.27 15.00 -1.09
N GLU A 88 0.97 14.64 -0.72
CA GLU A 88 2.17 14.98 -1.50
C GLU A 88 2.68 13.78 -2.30
N ALA A 89 3.02 13.99 -3.57
CA ALA A 89 3.57 12.93 -4.41
C ALA A 89 4.98 12.55 -3.94
N ALA A 90 5.17 11.26 -3.59
CA ALA A 90 6.44 10.75 -3.11
C ALA A 90 7.22 9.96 -4.18
N VAL A 91 6.50 9.16 -5.00
CA VAL A 91 7.09 8.35 -6.08
C VAL A 91 6.16 8.35 -7.29
N ILE A 92 6.73 8.36 -8.49
CA ILE A 92 5.99 8.24 -9.76
C ILE A 92 6.45 6.96 -10.46
N LEU A 93 5.50 6.12 -10.85
CA LEU A 93 5.71 5.02 -11.79
C LEU A 93 5.25 5.50 -13.17
N TYR A 94 6.13 5.36 -14.15
CA TYR A 94 5.88 5.74 -15.53
C TYR A 94 6.18 4.57 -16.47
N ALA A 95 5.28 4.33 -17.42
CA ALA A 95 5.50 3.41 -18.53
C ALA A 95 5.09 4.07 -19.85
N GLN A 96 6.04 4.16 -20.77
CA GLN A 96 5.83 4.73 -22.11
C GLN A 96 5.10 3.72 -23.02
N PRO A 97 4.20 4.20 -23.90
CA PRO A 97 3.66 3.38 -24.99
C PRO A 97 4.80 2.79 -25.84
N SER A 98 4.71 1.51 -26.20
CA SER A 98 5.62 0.93 -27.19
C SER A 98 4.94 -0.19 -27.98
N ASP A 99 5.40 -0.41 -29.22
CA ASP A 99 4.98 -1.55 -30.05
C ASP A 99 5.35 -2.90 -29.45
N ARG A 100 6.24 -2.92 -28.44
CA ARG A 100 6.59 -4.09 -27.65
C ARG A 100 5.75 -4.25 -26.39
N SER A 101 4.95 -3.24 -26.03
CA SER A 101 3.93 -3.31 -24.99
C SER A 101 2.70 -3.98 -25.58
N ILE A 102 2.82 -5.27 -25.90
CA ILE A 102 1.73 -6.12 -26.37
C ILE A 102 1.39 -7.10 -25.26
N MET A 103 0.28 -6.86 -24.56
CA MET A 103 -0.39 -7.78 -23.68
C MET A 103 -0.86 -8.97 -24.53
N GLN A 104 -0.25 -10.12 -24.31
CA GLN A 104 -0.64 -11.41 -24.91
C GLN A 104 -1.64 -12.06 -23.96
N SER A 105 -2.81 -12.42 -24.49
CA SER A 105 -3.87 -13.16 -23.79
C SER A 105 -3.53 -14.63 -23.59
#